data_AF-A0A820F9B4-F1
#
_entry.id   AF-A0A820F9B4-F1
#
_cell.length_a   1.000
_cell.length_b   1.000
_cell.length_c   1.000
_cell.angle_alpha   90.00
_cell.angle_beta   90.00
_cell.angle_gamma   90.00
#
_symmetry.space_group_name_H-M   'P 1'
#
loop_
_entity.id
_entity.type
_entity.pdbx_description
1 polymer ?
#
loop_
_entity_poly.entity_id
_entity_poly.type
_entity_poly.pdbx_seq_one_letter_code
_entity_poly.pdbx_strand_id
1 'polypeptide(L)'
;MIEFPFPYLTTGTIVHGCGRGSKELGCPTANLDASSIENLPSEIDEGVYFGWAQFLTNNNDELYKLVASVGTNPFYKCKVKTLEVHLMHNFESDFYGEKLKIVLLGEIRKMTSFKDA
;
A
#
# COMPACT_ATOMS: atom_id res chain seq x y z
N MET A 1 20.08 -3.72 1.71
CA MET A 1 20.46 -2.56 2.52
C MET A 1 19.36 -1.52 2.34
N ILE A 2 18.95 -0.79 3.39
CA ILE A 2 18.05 0.36 3.21
C ILE A 2 18.92 1.50 2.71
N GLU A 3 18.58 2.07 1.56
CA GLU A 3 19.36 3.12 0.92
C GLU A 3 18.60 4.44 0.94
N PHE A 4 19.34 5.54 0.94
CA PHE A 4 18.74 6.86 0.74
C PHE A 4 17.91 6.83 -0.56
N PRO A 5 16.67 7.34 -0.56
CA PRO A 5 16.09 8.28 0.41
C PRO A 5 15.14 7.66 1.46
N PHE A 6 15.15 6.34 1.64
CA PHE A 6 14.31 5.66 2.63
C PHE A 6 14.87 5.81 4.06
N PRO A 7 14.03 5.73 5.11
CA PRO A 7 12.61 5.33 5.11
C PRO A 7 11.62 6.46 4.88
N TYR A 8 10.44 6.12 4.34
CA TYR A 8 9.29 7.03 4.25
C TYR A 8 8.13 6.54 5.10
N LEU A 9 7.58 7.42 5.92
CA LEU A 9 6.43 7.14 6.78
C LEU A 9 5.17 7.76 6.18
N THR A 10 4.06 7.03 6.19
CA THR A 10 2.75 7.61 5.93
C THR A 10 1.67 6.91 6.75
N THR A 11 0.48 7.52 6.81
CA THR A 11 -0.71 6.94 7.41
C THR A 11 -1.89 7.08 6.47
N GLY A 12 -2.82 6.12 6.50
CA GLY A 12 -4.06 6.21 5.73
C GLY A 12 -5.16 5.34 6.31
N THR A 13 -6.40 5.70 6.02
CA THR A 13 -7.56 4.86 6.32
C THR A 13 -7.73 3.83 5.21
N ILE A 14 -8.05 2.60 5.60
CA ILE A 14 -8.28 1.50 4.67
C ILE A 14 -9.66 1.68 4.04
N VAL A 15 -9.68 1.84 2.72
CA VAL A 15 -10.89 2.10 1.94
C VAL A 15 -11.13 1.01 0.91
N HIS A 16 -12.37 0.91 0.44
CA HIS A 16 -12.67 0.05 -0.70
C HIS A 16 -12.00 0.60 -1.95
N GLY A 17 -11.26 -0.29 -2.63
CA GLY A 17 -10.71 -0.02 -3.94
C GLY A 17 -11.73 -0.20 -5.05
N CYS A 18 -11.23 -0.13 -6.27
CA CYS A 18 -11.97 -0.12 -7.53
C CYS A 18 -12.51 -1.47 -8.01
N GLY A 19 -12.35 -2.54 -7.21
CA GLY A 19 -12.90 -3.86 -7.51
C GLY A 19 -12.30 -4.52 -8.75
N ARG A 20 -11.14 -5.17 -8.60
CA ARG A 20 -10.75 -6.39 -9.33
C ARG A 20 -10.00 -7.26 -8.33
N GLY A 21 -10.49 -8.48 -8.10
CA GLY A 21 -10.17 -9.26 -6.90
C GLY A 21 -8.72 -9.71 -6.83
N SER A 22 -7.86 -8.93 -6.16
CA SER A 22 -6.57 -9.43 -5.68
C SER A 22 -6.75 -10.61 -4.69
N LYS A 23 -7.92 -10.69 -4.04
CA LYS A 23 -8.42 -11.86 -3.30
C LYS A 23 -8.47 -13.13 -4.16
N GLU A 24 -8.86 -13.05 -5.43
CA GLU A 24 -8.94 -14.21 -6.34
C GLU A 24 -7.55 -14.73 -6.75
N LEU A 25 -6.53 -13.86 -6.68
CA LEU A 25 -5.12 -14.18 -6.94
C LEU A 25 -4.36 -14.64 -5.68
N GLY A 26 -5.05 -14.77 -4.53
CA GLY A 26 -4.42 -15.15 -3.26
C GLY A 26 -3.54 -14.06 -2.63
N CYS A 27 -3.64 -12.82 -3.10
CA CYS A 27 -2.83 -11.69 -2.61
C CYS A 27 -3.75 -10.50 -2.28
N PRO A 28 -4.55 -10.57 -1.20
CA PRO A 28 -5.50 -9.51 -0.87
C PRO A 28 -4.79 -8.17 -0.63
N THR A 29 -5.26 -7.12 -1.29
CA THR A 29 -4.73 -5.75 -1.14
C THR A 29 -5.74 -4.83 -0.47
N ALA A 30 -5.23 -3.94 0.38
CA ALA A 30 -5.95 -2.84 0.99
C ALA A 30 -5.58 -1.54 0.29
N ASN A 31 -6.58 -0.73 -0.08
CA ASN A 31 -6.33 0.60 -0.60
C ASN A 31 -6.28 1.58 0.57
N LEU A 32 -5.29 2.47 0.59
CA LEU A 32 -5.27 3.59 1.52
C LEU A 32 -5.87 4.84 0.87
N ASP A 33 -6.55 5.65 1.68
CA ASP A 33 -7.14 6.92 1.23
C ASP A 33 -6.09 7.91 0.66
N ALA A 34 -6.56 8.99 0.04
CA ALA A 34 -5.69 9.98 -0.61
C ALA A 34 -4.69 10.63 0.34
N SER A 35 -5.02 10.74 1.64
CA SER A 35 -4.13 11.33 2.64
C SER A 35 -2.81 10.55 2.76
N SER A 36 -2.84 9.25 2.50
CA SER A 36 -1.64 8.41 2.53
C SER A 36 -0.62 8.77 1.45
N ILE A 37 -1.09 9.20 0.27
CA ILE A 37 -0.25 9.64 -0.84
C ILE A 37 0.17 11.11 -0.67
N GLU A 38 -0.73 11.98 -0.21
CA GLU A 38 -0.44 13.40 0.04
C GLU A 38 0.67 13.60 1.10
N ASN A 39 0.79 12.67 2.04
CA ASN A 39 1.83 12.69 3.07
C ASN A 39 3.18 12.09 2.63
N LEU A 40 3.25 11.48 1.44
CA LEU A 40 4.51 10.95 0.91
C LEU A 40 5.26 12.02 0.09
N PRO A 41 6.60 11.98 0.08
CA PRO A 41 7.39 12.90 -0.75
C PRO A 41 7.05 12.75 -2.24
N SER A 42 7.11 13.86 -2.97
CA SER A 42 6.84 13.91 -4.42
C SER A 42 7.75 13.01 -5.25
N GLU A 43 8.92 12.69 -4.70
CA GLU A 43 9.98 11.85 -5.23
C GLU A 43 9.62 10.36 -5.21
N ILE A 44 8.52 9.97 -4.54
CA ILE A 44 8.05 8.60 -4.63
C ILE A 44 7.44 8.35 -6.01
N ASP A 45 8.18 7.62 -6.84
CA ASP A 45 7.75 7.21 -8.17
C ASP A 45 6.64 6.16 -8.13
N GLU A 46 6.09 5.84 -9.30
CA GLU A 46 5.25 4.67 -9.44
C GLU A 46 6.10 3.40 -9.39
N GLY A 47 5.74 2.47 -8.51
CA GLY A 47 6.56 1.31 -8.23
C GLY A 47 5.96 0.39 -7.19
N VAL A 48 6.68 -0.70 -6.95
CA VAL A 48 6.43 -1.64 -5.88
C VAL A 48 7.50 -1.43 -4.81
N TYR A 49 7.07 -1.30 -3.57
CA TYR A 49 7.88 -1.02 -2.40
C TYR A 49 7.69 -2.10 -1.35
N PHE A 50 8.62 -2.21 -0.40
CA PHE A 50 8.48 -3.09 0.76
C PHE A 50 8.61 -2.29 2.06
N GLY A 51 8.06 -2.83 3.14
CA GLY A 51 8.03 -2.10 4.40
C GLY A 51 7.40 -2.84 5.57
N TRP A 52 6.99 -2.05 6.55
CA TRP A 52 6.23 -2.49 7.72
C TRP A 52 4.96 -1.67 7.89
N ALA A 53 3.92 -2.29 8.43
CA ALA A 53 2.64 -1.70 8.77
C ALA A 53 2.29 -1.96 10.22
N GLN A 54 1.52 -1.04 10.79
CA GLN A 54 0.94 -1.13 12.11
C GLN A 54 -0.49 -0.59 12.05
N PHE A 55 -1.44 -1.31 12.65
CA PHE A 55 -2.78 -0.77 12.91
C PHE A 55 -2.71 0.21 14.08
N LEU A 56 -3.18 1.43 13.89
CA LEU A 56 -3.14 2.46 14.94
C LEU A 56 -4.23 2.28 16.02
N THR A 57 -5.21 1.44 15.75
CA THR A 57 -6.32 1.11 16.64
C THR A 57 -6.02 -0.09 17.55
N ASN A 58 -4.98 -0.86 17.22
CA ASN A 58 -4.56 -2.00 18.03
C ASN A 58 -3.57 -1.57 19.12
N ASN A 59 -3.88 -1.89 20.37
CA ASN A 59 -3.02 -1.61 21.52
C ASN A 59 -1.84 -2.59 21.68
N ASN A 60 -1.62 -3.49 20.71
CA ASN A 60 -0.67 -4.60 20.84
C ASN A 60 0.69 -4.35 20.15
N ASP A 61 0.90 -3.15 19.61
CA ASP A 61 2.11 -2.75 18.87
C ASP A 61 2.55 -3.74 17.77
N GLU A 62 1.62 -4.52 17.22
CA GLU A 62 1.94 -5.57 16.25
C GLU A 62 2.36 -4.99 14.90
N LEU A 63 3.47 -5.50 14.37
CA LEU A 63 4.06 -5.08 13.11
C LEU A 63 3.91 -6.15 12.04
N TYR A 64 3.38 -5.75 10.88
CA TYR A 64 3.19 -6.63 9.74
C TYR A 64 4.14 -6.24 8.62
N LYS A 65 4.81 -7.23 8.02
CA LYS A 65 5.55 -7.00 6.77
C LYS A 65 4.54 -6.66 5.67
N LEU A 66 4.92 -5.74 4.79
CA LEU A 66 4.07 -5.38 3.65
C LEU A 66 4.86 -5.27 2.36
N VAL A 67 4.12 -5.42 1.27
CA VAL A 67 4.48 -4.85 -0.04
C VAL A 67 3.44 -3.80 -0.42
N ALA A 68 3.89 -2.70 -1.00
CA ALA A 68 3.04 -1.59 -1.41
C ALA A 68 3.20 -1.33 -2.90
N SER A 69 2.09 -1.09 -3.59
CA SER A 69 2.05 -0.63 -4.98
C SER A 69 1.63 0.84 -4.97
N VAL A 70 2.52 1.71 -5.44
CA VAL A 70 2.22 3.12 -5.72
C VAL A 70 2.04 3.26 -7.21
N GLY A 71 0.88 3.75 -7.66
CA GLY A 71 0.64 3.91 -9.09
C GLY A 71 -0.59 4.75 -9.38
N THR A 72 -0.65 5.35 -10.55
CA THR A 72 -1.90 5.92 -11.05
C THR A 72 -2.74 4.78 -11.61
N ASN A 73 -4.05 4.78 -11.33
CA ASN A 73 -4.96 3.82 -11.96
C ASN A 73 -5.53 4.42 -13.25
N PRO A 74 -5.03 4.10 -14.45
CA PRO A 74 -5.52 4.68 -15.70
C PRO A 74 -6.96 4.27 -16.06
N PHE A 75 -7.53 3.24 -15.40
CA PHE A 75 -8.92 2.80 -15.64
C PHE A 75 -9.94 3.64 -14.87
N TYR A 76 -9.53 4.21 -13.74
CA TYR A 76 -10.28 5.26 -13.08
C TYR A 76 -9.80 6.58 -13.67
N LYS A 77 -10.70 7.41 -14.20
CA LYS A 77 -10.35 8.76 -14.70
C LYS A 77 -9.70 9.68 -13.62
N CYS A 78 -9.37 9.15 -12.46
CA CYS A 78 -8.54 9.72 -11.41
C CYS A 78 -7.06 9.68 -11.83
N LYS A 79 -6.54 10.82 -12.28
CA LYS A 79 -5.10 11.05 -12.52
C LYS A 79 -4.27 11.09 -11.23
N VAL A 80 -4.75 10.48 -10.14
CA VAL A 80 -4.17 10.60 -8.80
C VAL A 80 -3.51 9.26 -8.47
N LYS A 81 -2.27 9.32 -7.98
CA LYS A 81 -1.56 8.15 -7.47
C LYS A 81 -2.36 7.53 -6.32
N THR A 82 -2.45 6.21 -6.28
CA THR A 82 -3.02 5.42 -5.20
C THR A 82 -1.93 4.63 -4.49
N LEU A 83 -2.21 4.25 -3.24
CA LEU A 83 -1.36 3.40 -2.43
C LEU A 83 -2.13 2.12 -2.06
N GLU A 84 -1.76 1.02 -2.69
CA GLU A 84 -2.31 -0.30 -2.40
C GLU A 84 -1.29 -1.11 -1.61
N VAL A 85 -1.69 -1.71 -0.49
CA VAL A 85 -0.80 -2.49 0.38
C VAL A 85 -1.29 -3.92 0.52
N HIS A 86 -0.37 -4.88 0.42
CA HIS A 86 -0.60 -6.26 0.83
C HIS A 86 0.18 -6.51 2.11
N LEU A 87 -0.54 -6.85 3.18
CA LEU A 87 0.04 -7.27 4.44
C LEU A 87 0.34 -8.76 4.37
N MET A 88 1.58 -9.15 4.63
CA MET A 88 2.05 -10.54 4.56
C MET A 88 1.62 -11.32 5.82
N HIS A 89 0.31 -11.38 6.05
CA HIS A 89 -0.33 -12.01 7.20
C HIS A 89 -1.74 -12.47 6.82
N ASN A 90 -2.17 -13.60 7.37
CA ASN A 90 -3.50 -14.15 7.15
C ASN A 90 -4.47 -13.60 8.20
N PHE A 91 -5.31 -12.65 7.79
CA PHE A 91 -6.36 -12.10 8.65
C PHE A 91 -7.65 -12.91 8.51
N GLU A 92 -8.37 -13.09 9.62
CA GLU A 92 -9.65 -13.80 9.66
C GLU A 92 -10.83 -12.93 9.18
N SER A 93 -10.66 -11.61 9.22
CA SER A 93 -11.69 -10.63 8.85
C SER A 93 -11.11 -9.47 8.05
N ASP A 94 -11.98 -8.83 7.26
CA ASP A 94 -11.66 -7.55 6.62
C ASP A 94 -11.52 -6.43 7.67
N PHE A 95 -10.77 -5.39 7.33
CA PHE A 95 -10.39 -4.29 8.23
C PHE A 95 -10.59 -2.92 7.56
N TYR A 96 -11.67 -2.77 6.78
CA TYR A 96 -12.06 -1.49 6.20
C TYR A 96 -12.41 -0.47 7.29
N GLY A 97 -12.03 0.79 7.09
CA GLY A 97 -12.20 1.88 8.06
C GLY A 97 -11.11 1.95 9.13
N GLU A 98 -10.29 0.91 9.27
CA GLU A 98 -9.13 0.94 10.16
C GLU A 98 -8.03 1.85 9.64
N LYS A 99 -7.26 2.44 10.56
CA LYS A 99 -6.15 3.33 10.22
C LYS A 99 -4.82 2.60 10.30
N LEU A 100 -4.07 2.64 9.19
CA LEU A 100 -2.78 2.00 9.06
C LEU A 100 -1.68 3.06 9.09
N LYS A 101 -0.62 2.80 9.86
CA LYS A 101 0.67 3.50 9.77
C LYS A 101 1.64 2.59 9.06
N ILE A 102 2.31 3.10 8.04
CA ILE A 102 3.27 2.31 7.28
C ILE A 102 4.61 3.02 7.17
N VAL A 103 5.66 2.23 7.04
CA VAL A 103 7.01 2.67 6.71
C VAL A 103 7.50 1.92 5.48
N LEU A 104 7.80 2.65 4.41
CA LEU A 104 8.44 2.12 3.21
C LEU A 104 9.95 2.17 3.40
N LEU A 105 10.61 1.05 3.12
CA LEU A 105 12.04 0.84 3.36
C LEU A 105 12.87 0.78 2.08
N GLY A 106 12.23 0.62 0.92
CA GLY A 106 12.91 0.51 -0.35
C GLY A 106 11.96 0.24 -1.50
N GLU A 107 12.41 0.55 -2.72
CA GLU A 107 11.77 0.16 -3.97
C GLU A 107 12.23 -1.25 -4.37
N ILE A 108 11.29 -2.14 -4.69
CA ILE A 108 11.55 -3.46 -5.27
C ILE A 108 11.74 -3.34 -6.78
N ARG A 109 10.84 -2.61 -7.44
CA ARG A 109 10.85 -2.38 -8.89
C ARG A 109 9.97 -1.20 -9.28
N LYS A 110 10.23 -0.65 -10.46
CA LYS A 110 9.33 0.30 -11.12
C LYS A 110 8.00 -0.34 -11.52
N MET A 111 6.98 0.50 -11.70
CA MET A 111 5.68 0.07 -12.20
C MET A 111 5.82 -0.53 -13.60
N THR A 112 5.04 -1.56 -13.90
CA THR A 112 5.10 -2.27 -15.19
C THR A 112 3.74 -2.86 -15.51
N SER A 113 3.30 -2.70 -16.76
CA SER A 113 2.11 -3.36 -17.28
C SER A 113 2.46 -4.79 -17.70
N PHE A 114 1.68 -5.75 -17.22
CA PHE A 114 1.78 -7.15 -17.63
C PHE A 114 0.76 -7.43 -18.73
N LYS A 115 1.15 -8.20 -19.75
CA LYS A 115 0.31 -8.43 -20.93
C LYS A 115 -0.78 -9.49 -20.73
N ASP A 116 -0.72 -10.27 -19.65
CA ASP A 116 -1.68 -11.33 -19.35
C ASP A 116 -1.91 -11.46 -17.84
N ALA A 117 -3.17 -11.74 -17.45
CA ALA A 117 -3.61 -12.15 -16.11
C ALA A 117 -4.41 -13.45 -16.24
#